data_AF-A0A838JW58-F1
#
_entry.id   AF-A0A838JW58-F1
#
_cell.length_a   1.000
_cell.length_b   1.000
_cell.length_c   1.000
_cell.angle_alpha   90.00
_cell.angle_beta   90.00
_cell.angle_gamma   90.00
#
_symmetry.space_group_name_H-M   'P 1'
#
loop_
_entity.id
_entity.type
_entity.pdbx_description
1 polymer ?
#
loop_
_entity_poly.entity_id
_entity_poly.type
_entity_poly.pdbx_seq_one_letter_code
_entity_poly.pdbx_strand_id
1 'polypeptide(L)'
;MPPVSVAELGMVTDVRVHGDRVEVDLVPTYSGCPATAVIREETARAIKAMDGVGSVEVRFVNTVVWEPERITPPGRRKLAEFGIAPPGSGQTLLQIGRRPGLGQPGETQGVVCPLCGSRDTVADSPFGPTPCRSSSYCNACRNPFEVIKP
;
A
#
# COMPACT_ATOMS: atom_id res chain seq x y z
N MET A 1 -13.57 -0.94 -4.74
CA MET A 1 -12.35 -0.25 -4.26
C MET A 1 -12.33 -0.37 -2.74
N PRO A 2 -11.25 -0.87 -2.13
CA PRO A 2 -11.19 -1.05 -0.68
C PRO A 2 -11.38 0.30 0.04
N PRO A 3 -12.11 0.36 1.17
CA PRO A 3 -12.42 1.61 1.88
C PRO A 3 -11.25 2.08 2.76
N VAL A 4 -10.04 2.15 2.18
CA VAL A 4 -8.80 2.57 2.85
C VAL A 4 -8.36 3.95 2.37
N SER A 5 -8.02 4.82 3.31
CA SER A 5 -7.57 6.19 3.01
C SER A 5 -6.07 6.28 2.74
N VAL A 6 -5.63 7.40 2.13
CA VAL A 6 -4.21 7.71 1.92
C VAL A 6 -3.43 7.81 3.24
N ALA A 7 -4.08 8.25 4.32
CA ALA A 7 -3.49 8.28 5.65
C ALA A 7 -3.31 6.87 6.22
N GLU A 8 -4.31 6.00 6.06
CA GLU A 8 -4.25 4.62 6.55
C GLU A 8 -3.26 3.74 5.81
N LEU A 9 -3.06 4.00 4.51
CA LEU A 9 -1.99 3.40 3.70
C LEU A 9 -0.60 3.94 4.05
N GLY A 10 -0.52 4.96 4.91
CA GLY A 10 0.73 5.63 5.23
C GLY A 10 1.35 6.24 3.98
N MET A 11 0.55 6.90 3.12
CA MET A 11 1.06 7.67 1.99
C MET A 11 1.49 9.07 2.42
N VAL A 12 0.89 9.63 3.47
CA VAL A 12 1.24 10.96 3.99
C VAL A 12 2.62 10.90 4.64
N THR A 13 3.55 11.76 4.20
CA THR A 13 4.91 11.86 4.77
C THR A 13 5.04 13.07 5.68
N ASP A 14 4.45 14.20 5.30
CA ASP A 14 4.51 15.43 6.08
C ASP A 14 3.28 16.30 5.83
N VAL A 15 2.90 17.10 6.84
CA VAL A 15 1.82 18.07 6.78
C VAL A 15 2.27 19.35 7.47
N ARG A 16 2.33 20.45 6.72
CA ARG A 16 2.76 21.76 7.21
C ARG A 16 1.61 22.75 7.07
N VAL A 17 1.32 23.48 8.14
CA VAL A 17 0.21 24.46 8.19
C VAL A 17 0.77 25.84 8.52
N HIS A 18 0.47 26.81 7.67
CA HIS A 18 0.91 28.20 7.79
C HIS A 18 -0.29 29.13 7.64
N GLY A 19 -0.91 29.51 8.76
CA GLY A 19 -2.16 30.28 8.74
C GLY A 19 -3.27 29.48 8.06
N ASP A 20 -3.80 29.99 6.95
CA ASP A 20 -4.84 29.34 6.15
C ASP A 20 -4.28 28.48 4.99
N ARG A 21 -2.95 28.37 4.87
CA ARG A 21 -2.27 27.52 3.87
C ARG A 21 -1.88 26.17 4.45
N VAL A 22 -2.21 25.10 3.73
CA VAL A 22 -1.83 23.72 4.07
C VAL A 22 -0.95 23.13 2.96
N GLU A 23 0.20 22.57 3.33
CA GLU A 23 1.06 21.79 2.44
C GLU A 23 1.09 20.33 2.88
N VAL A 24 0.90 19.41 1.94
CA VAL A 24 0.94 17.96 2.20
C VAL A 24 1.89 17.28 1.23
N ASP A 25 2.84 16.55 1.79
CA ASP A 25 3.72 15.68 1.03
C ASP A 25 3.20 14.23 1.11
N LEU A 26 3.08 13.59 -0.05
CA LEU A 26 2.67 12.20 -0.21
C LEU A 26 3.81 11.40 -0.84
N VAL A 27 3.88 10.11 -0.52
CA VAL A 27 4.71 9.13 -1.24
C VAL A 27 3.79 8.10 -1.93
N PRO A 28 4.04 7.73 -3.19
CA PRO A 28 3.21 6.73 -3.85
C PRO A 28 3.56 5.33 -3.34
N THR A 29 2.55 4.46 -3.19
CA THR A 29 2.77 3.04 -2.80
C THR A 29 3.42 2.21 -3.91
N TYR A 30 3.56 2.78 -5.11
CA TYR A 30 4.20 2.17 -6.27
C TYR A 30 4.71 3.31 -7.16
N SER A 31 5.99 3.25 -7.55
CA SER A 31 6.67 4.32 -8.29
C SER A 31 6.00 4.70 -9.62
N GLY A 32 5.35 3.73 -10.28
CA GLY A 32 4.60 3.95 -11.53
C GLY A 32 3.10 4.13 -11.34
N CYS A 33 2.63 4.60 -10.18
CA CYS A 33 1.19 4.65 -9.89
C CYS A 33 0.47 5.64 -10.84
N PRO A 34 -0.46 5.18 -11.69
CA PRO A 34 -1.18 6.05 -12.62
C PRO A 34 -2.20 6.96 -11.91
N ALA A 35 -2.56 6.64 -10.66
CA ALA A 35 -3.57 7.36 -9.89
C ALA A 35 -3.02 8.57 -9.12
N THR A 36 -1.74 8.91 -9.24
CA THR A 36 -1.12 10.02 -8.48
C THR A 36 -1.80 11.36 -8.74
N ALA A 37 -2.22 11.66 -9.97
CA ALA A 37 -2.97 12.89 -10.28
C ALA A 37 -4.29 12.95 -9.50
N VAL A 38 -5.11 11.90 -9.58
CA VAL A 38 -6.39 11.79 -8.89
C VAL A 38 -6.21 11.87 -7.37
N ILE A 39 -5.26 11.12 -6.81
CA ILE A 39 -5.00 11.13 -5.37
C ILE A 39 -4.63 12.53 -4.88
N ARG A 40 -3.82 13.27 -5.65
CA ARG A 40 -3.43 14.65 -5.33
C ARG A 40 -4.64 15.57 -5.29
N GLU A 41 -5.48 15.52 -6.32
CA GLU A 41 -6.67 16.36 -6.46
C GLU A 41 -7.71 16.07 -5.38
N GLU A 42 -8.01 14.79 -5.12
CA GLU A 42 -8.96 14.39 -4.08
C GLU A 42 -8.45 14.74 -2.67
N THR A 43 -7.15 14.59 -2.42
CA THR A 43 -6.54 15.02 -1.15
C THR A 43 -6.66 16.54 -0.97
N ALA A 44 -6.33 17.31 -2.01
CA ALA A 44 -6.44 18.76 -1.97
C ALA A 44 -7.89 19.20 -1.75
N ARG A 45 -8.85 18.58 -2.45
CA ARG A 45 -10.28 18.86 -2.31
C ARG A 45 -10.79 18.57 -0.90
N ALA A 46 -10.43 17.42 -0.33
CA ALA A 46 -10.85 17.03 1.01
C ALA A 46 -10.35 18.02 2.08
N ILE A 47 -9.08 18.46 1.99
CA ILE A 47 -8.50 19.44 2.93
C ILE A 47 -9.13 20.82 2.72
N LYS A 48 -9.35 21.22 1.47
CA LYS A 48 -9.92 22.53 1.13
C LYS A 48 -11.36 22.71 1.61
N ALA A 49 -12.09 21.61 1.81
CA ALA A 49 -13.44 21.62 2.36
C ALA A 49 -13.50 21.85 3.88
N MET A 50 -12.35 21.87 4.57
CA MET A 50 -12.28 22.15 6.00
C MET A 50 -12.37 23.66 6.27
N ASP A 51 -13.02 24.02 7.39
CA ASP A 51 -13.14 25.41 7.82
C ASP A 51 -11.77 26.04 8.10
N GLY A 52 -11.57 27.28 7.63
CA GLY A 52 -10.32 28.03 7.84
C GLY A 52 -9.21 27.74 6.83
N VAL A 53 -9.42 26.88 5.84
CA VAL A 53 -8.41 26.57 4.80
C VAL A 53 -8.56 27.48 3.58
N GLY A 54 -7.61 28.39 3.40
CA GLY A 54 -7.49 29.34 2.29
C GLY A 54 -6.74 28.81 1.07
N SER A 55 -5.71 27.98 1.24
CA SER A 55 -5.00 27.34 0.13
C SER A 55 -4.45 25.97 0.49
N VAL A 56 -4.37 25.06 -0.49
CA VAL A 56 -3.84 23.70 -0.30
C VAL A 56 -2.86 23.37 -1.41
N GLU A 57 -1.70 22.86 -1.03
CA GLU A 57 -0.69 22.33 -1.95
C GLU A 57 -0.38 20.88 -1.61
N VAL A 58 -0.60 19.97 -2.56
CA VAL A 58 -0.31 18.53 -2.39
C VAL A 58 0.75 18.10 -3.39
N ARG A 59 1.85 17.52 -2.92
CA ARG A 59 2.98 17.08 -3.75
C ARG A 59 3.30 15.61 -3.49
N PHE A 60 3.68 14.90 -4.55
CA PHE A 60 4.31 13.59 -4.41
C PHE A 60 5.82 13.78 -4.32
N VAL A 61 6.43 13.28 -3.24
CA VAL A 61 7.86 13.35 -2.99
C VAL A 61 8.53 12.02 -3.29
N ASN A 62 9.75 12.09 -3.84
CA ASN A 62 10.56 10.93 -4.17
C ASN A 62 11.77 10.77 -3.23
N THR A 63 11.84 11.58 -2.17
CA THR A 63 12.91 11.57 -1.17
C THR A 63 12.78 10.41 -0.17
N VAL A 64 11.61 9.78 -0.12
CA VAL A 64 11.29 8.65 0.75
C VAL A 64 10.70 7.55 -0.13
N VAL A 65 11.10 6.30 0.09
CA VAL A 65 10.47 5.12 -0.53
C VAL A 65 9.33 4.68 0.37
N TRP A 66 8.17 4.38 -0.22
CA TRP A 66 7.07 3.83 0.56
C TRP A 66 7.38 2.38 0.93
N GLU A 67 7.25 2.06 2.21
CA GLU A 67 7.40 0.70 2.71
C GLU A 67 6.07 0.18 3.28
N PRO A 68 5.78 -1.13 3.15
CA PRO A 68 4.56 -1.76 3.66
C PRO A 68 4.26 -1.48 5.15
N GLU A 69 5.29 -1.32 5.95
CA GLU A 69 5.26 -1.05 7.39
C GLU A 69 4.53 0.26 7.71
N ARG A 70 4.43 1.18 6.74
CA ARG A 70 3.69 2.44 6.87
C ARG A 70 2.17 2.25 6.95
N ILE A 71 1.64 1.09 6.52
CA ILE A 71 0.20 0.82 6.61
C ILE A 71 -0.20 0.66 8.08
N THR A 72 -1.08 1.54 8.53
CA THR A 72 -1.62 1.57 9.89
C THR A 72 -2.40 0.30 10.24
N PRO A 73 -2.55 -0.06 11.53
CA PRO A 73 -3.36 -1.22 11.92
C PRO A 73 -4.82 -1.19 11.40
N PRO A 74 -5.55 -0.06 11.43
CA PRO A 74 -6.86 0.03 10.78
C PRO A 74 -6.80 -0.21 9.26
N GLY A 75 -5.80 0.34 8.57
CA GLY A 75 -5.60 0.12 7.14
C GLY A 75 -5.37 -1.36 6.82
N ARG A 76 -4.52 -2.05 7.60
CA ARG A 76 -4.27 -3.50 7.45
C ARG A 76 -5.55 -4.32 7.61
N ARG A 77 -6.38 -4.01 8.62
CA ARG A 77 -7.67 -4.68 8.84
C ARG A 77 -8.63 -4.47 7.67
N LYS A 78 -8.84 -3.22 7.24
CA LYS A 78 -9.72 -2.89 6.10
C LYS A 78 -9.29 -3.56 4.79
N LEU A 79 -7.98 -3.66 4.56
CA LEU A 79 -7.44 -4.40 3.41
C LEU A 79 -7.78 -5.89 3.53
N ALA A 80 -7.53 -6.51 4.68
CA ALA A 80 -7.81 -7.93 4.90
C ALA A 80 -9.30 -8.27 4.79
N GLU A 81 -10.18 -7.43 5.35
CA GLU A 81 -11.65 -7.55 5.21
C GLU A 81 -12.10 -7.50 3.74
N PHE A 82 -11.35 -6.81 2.89
CA PHE A 82 -11.60 -6.74 1.45
C PHE A 82 -10.86 -7.83 0.65
N GLY A 83 -10.28 -8.83 1.32
CA GLY A 83 -9.57 -9.93 0.68
C GLY A 83 -8.17 -9.55 0.14
N ILE A 84 -7.59 -8.47 0.65
CA ILE A 84 -6.29 -7.96 0.23
C ILE A 84 -5.28 -8.20 1.34
N ALA A 85 -4.26 -9.00 1.05
CA ALA A 85 -3.14 -9.16 1.96
C ALA A 85 -2.25 -7.89 1.92
N PRO A 86 -2.10 -7.17 3.05
CA PRO A 86 -1.11 -6.11 3.13
C PRO A 86 0.30 -6.72 3.04
N PRO A 87 1.28 -6.01 2.47
CA PRO A 87 2.64 -6.52 2.40
C PRO A 87 3.26 -6.57 3.81
N GLY A 88 4.26 -7.43 4.00
CA GLY A 88 4.88 -7.67 5.31
C GLY A 88 4.03 -8.47 6.32
N SER A 89 2.81 -8.89 5.97
CA SER A 89 1.94 -9.71 6.85
C SER A 89 2.47 -11.11 7.19
N GLY A 90 3.66 -11.47 6.71
CA GLY A 90 4.23 -12.80 6.94
C GLY A 90 5.40 -13.18 6.04
N GLN A 91 5.89 -12.28 5.18
CA GLN A 91 7.09 -12.51 4.39
C GLN A 91 8.25 -12.79 5.35
N THR A 92 8.59 -14.07 5.54
CA THR A 92 9.75 -14.43 6.33
C THR A 92 10.97 -13.96 5.55
N LEU A 93 11.63 -12.90 6.02
CA LEU A 93 12.99 -12.56 5.64
C LEU A 93 13.92 -13.65 6.18
N LEU A 94 13.93 -14.85 5.56
CA LEU A 94 15.01 -15.82 5.74
C LEU A 94 16.23 -15.30 4.96
N GLN A 95 16.85 -14.26 5.51
CA GLN A 95 18.13 -13.71 5.11
C GLN A 95 19.26 -14.46 5.83
N ILE A 96 19.55 -15.71 5.44
CA ILE A 96 20.86 -16.30 5.71
C ILE A 96 21.24 -17.24 4.54
N GLY A 97 22.10 -16.78 3.63
CA GLY A 97 22.87 -17.65 2.73
C GLY A 97 22.62 -17.59 1.22
N ARG A 98 21.69 -16.77 0.69
CA ARG A 98 21.52 -16.62 -0.78
C ARG A 98 22.30 -15.40 -1.29
N ARG A 99 23.18 -15.63 -2.27
CA ARG A 99 24.09 -14.63 -2.86
C ARG A 99 23.34 -13.37 -3.32
N PRO A 100 23.86 -12.16 -3.03
CA PRO A 100 23.27 -10.91 -3.52
C PRO A 100 23.52 -10.81 -5.02
N GLY A 101 22.47 -10.75 -5.84
CA GLY A 101 22.66 -10.48 -7.27
C GLY A 101 21.46 -10.68 -8.20
N LEU A 102 20.44 -11.47 -7.85
CA LEU A 102 19.30 -11.72 -8.74
C LEU A 102 18.01 -11.89 -7.93
N GLY A 103 17.44 -10.78 -7.46
CA GLY A 103 16.09 -10.78 -6.90
C GLY A 103 15.09 -11.07 -8.01
N GLN A 104 14.42 -12.23 -7.96
CA GLN A 104 13.38 -12.56 -8.91
C GLN A 104 12.10 -11.78 -8.56
N PRO A 105 11.44 -11.15 -9.54
CA PRO A 105 10.10 -10.60 -9.33
C PRO A 105 9.12 -11.76 -9.10
N GLY A 106 8.70 -11.99 -7.84
CA GLY A 106 7.64 -12.97 -7.53
C GLY A 106 7.84 -13.90 -6.33
N GLU A 107 8.84 -13.71 -5.46
CA GLU A 107 8.97 -14.52 -4.24
C GLU A 107 7.96 -14.07 -3.15
N THR A 108 6.67 -14.34 -3.36
CA THR A 108 5.58 -14.20 -2.37
C THR A 108 5.29 -15.53 -1.65
N GLN A 109 6.32 -16.29 -1.27
CA GLN A 109 6.14 -17.43 -0.37
C GLN A 109 5.93 -16.92 1.08
N GLY A 110 4.85 -17.37 1.72
CA GLY A 110 4.57 -17.06 3.13
C GLY A 110 3.74 -15.81 3.42
N VAL A 111 3.04 -15.25 2.42
CA VAL A 111 2.02 -14.21 2.66
C VAL A 111 0.91 -14.78 3.53
N VAL A 112 0.43 -14.03 4.52
CA VAL A 112 -0.70 -14.49 5.34
C VAL A 112 -1.99 -14.27 4.56
N CYS A 113 -2.75 -15.34 4.35
CA CYS A 113 -4.05 -15.29 3.71
C CYS A 113 -4.99 -14.36 4.52
N PRO A 114 -5.58 -13.32 3.90
CA PRO A 114 -6.43 -12.37 4.61
C PRO A 114 -7.77 -12.98 5.03
N LEU A 115 -8.17 -14.10 4.41
CA LEU A 115 -9.46 -14.74 4.64
C LEU A 115 -9.42 -15.76 5.80
N CYS A 116 -8.32 -16.50 5.96
CA CYS A 116 -8.23 -17.57 6.96
C CYS A 116 -6.99 -17.49 7.87
N GLY A 117 -6.07 -16.55 7.63
CA GLY A 117 -4.84 -16.41 8.41
C GLY A 117 -3.74 -17.44 8.12
N SER A 118 -3.98 -18.39 7.21
CA SER A 118 -2.98 -19.40 6.85
C SER A 118 -1.80 -18.80 6.09
N ARG A 119 -0.61 -19.38 6.28
CA ARG A 119 0.63 -19.10 5.52
C ARG A 119 0.85 -20.09 4.38
N ASP A 120 -0.02 -21.08 4.24
CA ASP A 120 -0.03 -22.04 3.14
C ASP A 120 -0.60 -21.37 1.88
N THR A 121 0.19 -20.45 1.35
CA THR A 121 -0.14 -19.61 0.19
C THR A 121 0.97 -19.68 -0.84
N VAL A 122 0.58 -19.70 -2.11
CA VAL A 122 1.49 -19.69 -3.26
C VAL A 122 1.23 -18.47 -4.13
N ALA A 123 2.30 -17.91 -4.70
CA ALA A 123 2.16 -16.90 -5.73
C ALA A 123 1.48 -17.52 -6.95
N ASP A 124 0.44 -16.88 -7.46
CA ASP A 124 -0.36 -17.38 -8.59
C ASP A 124 -0.04 -16.57 -9.85
N SER A 125 -0.10 -15.23 -9.76
CA SER A 125 0.25 -14.35 -10.88
C SER A 125 0.93 -13.07 -10.38
N PRO A 126 1.98 -12.59 -11.07
CA PRO A 126 2.58 -11.30 -10.77
C PRO A 126 1.68 -10.11 -11.18
N PHE A 127 0.50 -10.36 -11.75
CA PHE A 127 -0.44 -9.33 -12.19
C PHE A 127 -1.72 -9.34 -11.35
N GLY A 128 -2.35 -8.17 -11.26
CA GLY A 128 -3.65 -7.95 -10.62
C GLY A 128 -4.38 -6.81 -11.33
N PRO A 129 -5.55 -6.38 -10.82
CA PRO A 129 -6.38 -5.36 -11.48
C PRO A 129 -5.72 -3.98 -11.54
N THR A 130 -4.71 -3.72 -10.70
CA THR A 130 -3.89 -2.51 -10.77
C THR A 130 -2.40 -2.86 -10.72
N PRO A 131 -1.50 -1.99 -11.23
CA PRO A 131 -0.06 -2.30 -11.29
C PRO A 131 0.57 -2.65 -9.93
N CYS A 132 0.07 -2.04 -8.85
CA CYS A 132 0.50 -2.29 -7.48
C CYS A 132 -0.08 -3.59 -6.86
N ARG A 133 -0.82 -4.41 -7.63
CA ARG A 133 -1.45 -5.65 -7.17
C ARG A 133 -0.95 -6.87 -7.90
N SER A 134 -0.93 -7.99 -7.20
CA SER A 134 -0.62 -9.34 -7.69
C SER A 134 -1.63 -10.36 -7.12
N SER A 135 -1.75 -11.53 -7.74
CA SER A 135 -2.63 -12.62 -7.30
C SER A 135 -1.83 -13.68 -6.54
N SER A 136 -2.43 -14.24 -5.49
CA SER A 136 -1.92 -15.40 -4.75
C SER A 136 -3.07 -16.35 -4.43
N TYR A 137 -2.75 -17.63 -4.22
CA TYR A 137 -3.71 -18.67 -3.90
C TYR A 137 -3.42 -19.27 -2.53
N CYS A 138 -4.44 -19.47 -1.69
CA CYS A 138 -4.30 -20.15 -0.41
C CYS A 138 -4.74 -21.61 -0.52
N ASN A 139 -3.84 -22.56 -0.27
CA ASN A 139 -4.16 -23.98 -0.32
C ASN A 139 -5.07 -24.41 0.85
N ALA A 140 -4.97 -23.75 2.01
CA ALA A 140 -5.75 -24.10 3.19
C ALA A 140 -7.25 -23.79 3.06
N CYS A 141 -7.61 -22.59 2.60
CA CYS A 141 -9.01 -22.21 2.40
C CYS A 141 -9.48 -22.30 0.95
N ARG A 142 -8.57 -22.61 0.01
CA ARG A 142 -8.83 -22.78 -1.43
C ARG A 142 -9.37 -21.54 -2.13
N ASN A 143 -8.98 -20.34 -1.67
CA ASN A 143 -9.39 -19.08 -2.26
C ASN A 143 -8.22 -18.35 -2.91
N PRO A 144 -8.42 -17.72 -4.08
CA PRO A 144 -7.52 -16.68 -4.58
C PRO A 144 -7.68 -15.40 -3.76
N PHE A 145 -6.61 -14.61 -3.64
CA PHE A 145 -6.59 -13.32 -2.96
C PHE A 145 -5.53 -12.39 -3.58
N GLU A 146 -5.65 -11.09 -3.32
CA GLU A 146 -4.71 -10.09 -3.83
C GLU A 146 -3.61 -9.77 -2.82
N VAL A 147 -2.42 -9.47 -3.32
CA VAL A 147 -1.29 -8.96 -2.55
C VAL A 147 -0.85 -7.61 -3.12
N ILE A 148 -0.69 -6.62 -2.24
CA ILE A 148 -0.06 -5.35 -2.61
C ILE A 148 1.44 -5.61 -2.84
N LYS A 149 1.94 -5.23 -4.01
CA LYS A 149 3.37 -5.27 -4.31
C LYS A 149 4.10 -4.20 -3.50
N PRO A 150 5.33 -4.48 -3.01
CA PRO A 150 6.21 -3.45 -2.50
C PRO A 150 6.61 -2.44 -3.60
#